data_AF-A0A529HMK2-F1
#
_entry.id   AF-A0A529HMK2-F1
#
_cell.length_a   1.000
_cell.length_b   1.000
_cell.length_c   1.000
_cell.angle_alpha   90.00
_cell.angle_beta   90.00
_cell.angle_gamma   90.00
#
_symmetry.space_group_name_H-M   'P 1'
#
loop_
_entity.id
_entity.type
_entity.pdbx_description
1 polymer ?
#
loop_
_entity_poly.entity_id
_entity_poly.type
_entity_poly.pdbx_seq_one_letter_code
_entity_poly.pdbx_strand_id
1 'polypeptide(L)'
;CFIIGSGKSDILEYYAAGYDSAAAIFVAQPSPVGLCDAIFRAAPLVAPQETVLIGLPDTIWFPEDGFCHLPDDRLSFLLFPVDRPELFDAVVVDQDGRVEQIQVKQQNAATD
;
A
#
# COMPACT_ATOMS: atom_id res chain seq x y z
N CYS A 1 3.35 8.50 7.06
CA CYS A 1 4.76 8.50 6.60
C CYS A 1 4.79 8.38 5.08
N PHE A 2 5.53 9.23 4.38
CA PHE A 2 5.74 9.18 2.94
C PHE A 2 7.14 8.66 2.65
N ILE A 3 7.24 7.64 1.80
CA ILE A 3 8.52 7.18 1.27
C ILE A 3 8.68 7.79 -0.12
N ILE A 4 9.65 8.68 -0.26
CA ILE A 4 9.85 9.46 -1.49
C ILE A 4 11.21 9.18 -2.11
N GLY A 5 11.28 9.22 -3.44
CA GLY A 5 12.56 9.17 -4.14
C GLY A 5 13.44 10.38 -3.81
N SER A 6 14.75 10.24 -3.93
CA SER A 6 15.71 11.33 -3.66
C SER A 6 15.48 12.62 -4.47
N GLY A 7 14.90 12.51 -5.67
CA GLY A 7 14.56 13.65 -6.53
C GLY A 7 13.14 14.19 -6.39
N LYS A 8 12.37 13.76 -5.37
CA LYS A 8 10.96 14.12 -5.17
C LYS A 8 10.76 15.14 -4.04
N SER A 9 11.60 16.17 -4.01
CA SER A 9 11.52 17.22 -2.97
C SER A 9 10.25 18.05 -3.04
N ASP A 10 9.61 18.12 -4.21
CA ASP A 10 8.32 18.75 -4.44
C ASP A 10 7.22 18.20 -3.53
N ILE A 11 7.20 16.88 -3.29
CA ILE A 11 6.24 16.23 -2.39
C ILE A 11 6.45 16.71 -0.95
N LEU A 12 7.72 16.83 -0.52
CA LEU A 12 8.05 17.36 0.79
C LEU A 12 7.59 18.82 0.89
N GLU A 13 7.93 19.68 -0.07
CA GLU A 13 7.54 21.09 -0.06
C GLU A 13 6.03 21.29 0.04
N TYR A 14 5.26 20.47 -0.70
CA TYR A 14 3.81 20.54 -0.70
C TYR A 14 3.20 20.11 0.64
N TYR A 15 3.63 18.97 1.20
CA TYR A 15 3.01 18.41 2.42
C TYR A 15 3.67 18.86 3.73
N ALA A 16 4.85 19.50 3.68
CA ALA A 16 5.51 20.06 4.87
C ALA A 16 4.74 21.25 5.47
N ALA A 17 3.86 21.89 4.70
CA ALA A 17 2.92 22.90 5.21
C ALA A 17 1.86 22.30 6.16
N GLY A 18 1.80 20.97 6.26
CA GLY A 18 0.78 20.25 7.01
C GLY A 18 -0.47 19.98 6.17
N TYR A 19 -1.23 18.96 6.57
CA TYR A 19 -2.52 18.65 5.99
C TYR A 19 -3.49 18.30 7.12
N ASP A 20 -4.40 19.23 7.42
CA ASP A 20 -5.30 19.14 8.56
C ASP A 20 -4.54 18.83 9.88
N SER A 21 -5.02 17.89 10.69
CA SER A 21 -4.35 17.44 11.91
C SER A 21 -3.29 16.35 11.68
N ALA A 22 -3.06 15.90 10.45
CA ALA A 22 -2.17 14.78 10.17
C ALA A 22 -0.70 15.22 10.18
N ALA A 23 0.13 14.51 10.95
CA ALA A 23 1.58 14.70 10.92
C ALA A 23 2.19 14.00 9.70
N ALA A 24 2.94 14.75 8.87
CA ALA A 24 3.69 14.20 7.76
C ALA A 24 5.15 13.93 8.16
N ILE A 25 5.59 12.68 7.97
CA ILE A 25 6.99 12.26 8.13
C ILE A 25 7.45 11.74 6.77
N PHE A 26 8.69 12.07 6.37
CA PHE A 26 9.26 11.70 5.08
C PHE A 26 10.50 10.84 5.27
N VAL A 27 10.59 9.78 4.47
CA VAL A 27 11.75 8.88 4.41
C VAL A 27 12.21 8.81 2.97
N ALA A 28 13.50 8.99 2.73
CA ALA A 28 14.06 8.88 1.39
C ALA A 28 14.32 7.41 1.02
N GLN A 29 13.88 7.01 -0.16
CA GLN A 29 14.36 5.85 -0.89
C GLN A 29 15.36 6.33 -1.97
N PRO A 30 16.68 6.19 -1.76
CA PRO A 30 17.70 6.73 -2.67
C PRO A 30 17.65 6.14 -4.07
N SER A 31 17.28 4.85 -4.17
CA SER A 31 17.18 4.09 -5.43
C SER A 31 15.89 3.27 -5.43
N PRO A 32 15.13 3.23 -6.55
CA PRO A 32 13.84 2.53 -6.62
C PRO A 32 14.03 1.00 -6.75
N VAL A 33 14.49 0.37 -5.68
CA VAL A 33 14.78 -1.08 -5.64
C VAL A 33 13.56 -1.93 -5.27
N GLY A 34 12.38 -1.32 -5.19
CA GLY A 34 11.09 -1.98 -5.00
C GLY A 34 10.35 -1.54 -3.73
N LEU A 35 9.09 -2.00 -3.62
CA LEU A 35 8.19 -1.65 -2.51
C LEU A 35 8.64 -2.24 -1.18
N CYS A 36 9.24 -3.44 -1.17
CA CYS A 36 9.76 -4.03 0.06
C CYS A 36 10.82 -3.13 0.71
N ASP A 37 11.80 -2.65 -0.05
CA ASP A 37 12.80 -1.70 0.48
C ASP A 37 12.15 -0.42 0.98
N ALA A 38 11.16 0.11 0.26
CA ALA A 38 10.42 1.30 0.69
C ALA A 38 9.74 1.08 2.05
N ILE A 39 9.04 -0.05 2.24
CA ILE A 39 8.37 -0.39 3.50
C ILE A 39 9.39 -0.51 4.65
N PHE A 40 10.47 -1.27 4.46
CA PHE A 40 11.46 -1.49 5.52
C PHE A 40 12.25 -0.24 5.89
N ARG A 41 12.36 0.75 4.99
CA ARG A 41 12.94 2.06 5.33
C ARG A 41 12.12 2.83 6.36
N ALA A 42 10.80 2.65 6.38
CA ALA A 42 9.92 3.26 7.37
C ALA A 42 9.88 2.50 8.71
N ALA A 43 10.36 1.25 8.75
CA ALA A 43 10.27 0.39 9.94
C ALA A 43 10.83 1.01 11.24
N PRO A 44 11.94 1.79 11.24
CA PRO A 44 12.43 2.44 12.46
C PRO A 44 11.48 3.48 13.08
N LEU A 45 10.46 3.93 12.33
CA LEU A 45 9.47 4.92 12.76
C LEU A 45 8.19 4.29 13.31
N VAL A 46 8.06 2.97 13.21
CA VAL A 46 6.85 2.22 13.55
C VAL A 46 7.11 1.42 14.83
N ALA A 47 6.23 1.55 15.82
CA ALA A 47 6.35 0.75 17.04
C ALA A 47 6.01 -0.73 16.76
N PRO A 48 6.62 -1.71 17.46
CA PRO A 48 6.43 -3.14 17.13
C PRO A 48 4.98 -3.66 17.21
N GLN A 49 4.09 -2.98 17.93
CA GLN A 49 2.66 -3.33 18.07
C GLN A 49 1.72 -2.36 17.34
N GLU A 50 2.27 -1.43 16.56
CA GLU A 50 1.47 -0.46 15.82
C GLU A 50 0.92 -1.09 14.53
N THR A 51 -0.39 -0.96 14.33
CA THR A 51 -1.03 -1.36 13.07
C THR A 51 -0.59 -0.42 11.95
N VAL A 52 -0.09 -0.98 10.85
CA VAL A 52 0.40 -0.21 9.70
C VAL A 52 -0.54 -0.39 8.52
N LEU A 53 -0.96 0.74 7.94
CA LEU A 53 -1.63 0.79 6.64
C LEU A 53 -0.60 1.16 5.56
N ILE A 54 -0.62 0.43 4.45
CA ILE A 54 0.27 0.65 3.31
C ILE A 54 -0.59 1.03 2.10
N GLY A 55 -0.36 2.22 1.56
CA GLY A 55 -1.00 2.71 0.35
C GLY A 55 0.03 3.15 -0.69
N LEU A 56 -0.30 2.99 -1.96
CA LEU A 56 0.48 3.54 -3.06
C LEU A 56 -0.05 4.93 -3.41
N PRO A 57 0.82 5.97 -3.51
CA PRO A 57 0.38 7.35 -3.68
C PRO A 57 -0.22 7.65 -5.06
N ASP A 58 -0.06 6.75 -6.02
CA ASP A 58 -0.57 6.85 -7.38
C ASP A 58 -1.88 6.06 -7.58
N THR A 59 -2.42 5.45 -6.52
CA THR A 59 -3.68 4.70 -6.59
C THR A 59 -4.80 5.52 -5.95
N ILE A 60 -5.81 5.84 -6.75
CA ILE A 60 -7.06 6.47 -6.28
C ILE A 60 -8.14 5.40 -6.32
N TRP A 61 -8.90 5.25 -5.24
CA TRP A 61 -9.96 4.25 -5.12
C TRP A 61 -11.16 4.79 -4.36
N PHE A 62 -12.25 4.02 -4.39
CA PHE A 62 -13.45 4.26 -3.61
C PHE A 62 -13.97 2.93 -3.03
N PRO A 63 -14.63 2.97 -1.85
CA PRO A 63 -14.89 4.16 -1.05
C PRO A 63 -13.64 4.67 -0.29
N GLU A 64 -13.68 5.92 0.16
CA GLU A 64 -12.55 6.58 0.83
C GLU A 64 -12.19 5.93 2.18
N ASP A 65 -13.15 5.26 2.81
CA ASP A 65 -13.02 4.51 4.06
C ASP A 65 -12.66 3.04 3.84
N GLY A 66 -12.20 2.65 2.64
CA GLY A 66 -11.86 1.27 2.29
C GLY A 66 -10.97 0.56 3.31
N PHE A 67 -9.97 1.26 3.88
CA PHE A 67 -9.11 0.70 4.92
C PHE A 67 -9.83 0.40 6.24
N CYS A 68 -10.90 1.12 6.57
CA CYS A 68 -11.68 0.90 7.79
C CYS A 68 -12.47 -0.42 7.76
N HIS A 69 -12.59 -1.06 6.60
CA HIS A 69 -13.22 -2.37 6.46
C HIS A 69 -12.25 -3.55 6.64
N LEU A 70 -10.95 -3.28 6.77
CA LEU A 70 -9.95 -4.31 7.03
C LEU A 70 -9.83 -4.60 8.54
N PRO A 71 -9.51 -5.84 8.92
CA PRO A 71 -9.14 -6.15 10.30
C PRO A 71 -7.81 -5.47 10.66
N ASP A 72 -7.72 -4.96 11.89
CA ASP A 72 -6.57 -4.20 12.41
C ASP A 72 -5.54 -5.07 13.17
N ASP A 73 -5.82 -6.38 13.30
CA ASP A 73 -5.08 -7.36 14.10
C ASP A 73 -4.25 -8.35 13.25
N ARG A 74 -4.28 -8.23 11.92
CA ARG A 74 -3.64 -9.18 11.00
C ARG A 74 -3.22 -8.53 9.68
N LEU A 75 -2.37 -9.22 8.94
CA LEU A 75 -2.09 -8.85 7.55
C LEU A 75 -3.35 -9.05 6.70
N SER A 76 -3.75 -8.02 5.97
CA SER A 76 -4.91 -8.05 5.08
C SER A 76 -4.68 -7.18 3.86
N PHE A 77 -5.35 -7.54 2.76
CA PHE A 77 -5.31 -6.82 1.50
C PHE A 77 -6.68 -6.22 1.23
N LEU A 78 -6.72 -4.94 0.83
CA LEU A 78 -7.92 -4.35 0.27
C LEU A 78 -8.01 -4.77 -1.20
N LEU A 79 -9.00 -5.60 -1.52
CA LEU A 79 -9.20 -6.14 -2.86
C LEU A 79 -10.29 -5.35 -3.59
N PHE A 80 -10.11 -5.19 -4.91
CA PHE A 80 -11.08 -4.57 -5.79
C PHE A 80 -11.43 -5.54 -6.91
N PRO A 81 -12.73 -5.72 -7.23
CA PRO A 81 -13.11 -6.50 -8.39
C PRO A 81 -12.65 -5.79 -9.67
N VAL A 82 -12.08 -6.54 -10.60
CA VAL A 82 -11.60 -6.04 -11.89
C VAL A 82 -11.97 -6.99 -13.03
N ASP A 83 -12.30 -6.43 -14.20
CA ASP A 83 -12.66 -7.23 -15.38
C ASP A 83 -11.46 -7.98 -16.01
N ARG A 84 -10.25 -7.46 -15.78
CA ARG A 84 -9.00 -7.93 -16.43
C ARG A 84 -7.89 -8.14 -15.40
N PRO A 85 -7.96 -9.21 -14.58
CA PRO A 85 -7.01 -9.45 -13.49
C PRO A 85 -5.57 -9.65 -13.97
N GLU A 86 -5.35 -10.04 -15.24
CA GLU A 86 -4.02 -10.25 -15.81
C GLU A 86 -3.17 -8.96 -15.91
N LEU A 87 -3.81 -7.79 -15.81
CA LEU A 87 -3.14 -6.48 -15.81
C LEU A 87 -2.67 -6.06 -14.41
N PHE A 88 -3.07 -6.80 -13.37
CA PHE A 88 -2.80 -6.52 -11.98
C PHE A 88 -2.12 -7.71 -11.30
N ASP A 89 -1.80 -7.54 -10.01
CA ASP A 89 -1.42 -8.64 -9.15
C ASP A 89 -2.71 -9.22 -8.56
N ALA A 90 -3.22 -10.27 -9.19
CA ALA A 90 -4.48 -10.90 -8.81
C ALA A 90 -4.33 -11.68 -7.49
N VAL A 91 -5.36 -11.67 -6.66
CA VAL A 91 -5.36 -12.35 -5.37
C VAL A 91 -6.42 -13.45 -5.41
N VAL A 92 -5.98 -14.69 -5.21
CA VAL A 92 -6.88 -15.84 -5.10
C VAL A 92 -7.26 -16.01 -3.65
N VAL A 93 -8.56 -16.06 -3.39
CA VAL A 93 -9.11 -16.27 -2.05
C VAL A 93 -9.89 -17.58 -1.96
N ASP A 94 -9.88 -18.20 -0.79
CA ASP A 94 -10.71 -19.36 -0.49
C ASP A 94 -12.18 -18.96 -0.19
N GLN A 95 -13.03 -19.95 0.10
CA GLN A 95 -14.45 -19.74 0.42
C GLN A 95 -14.66 -18.92 1.71
N ASP A 96 -13.65 -18.84 2.58
CA ASP A 96 -13.67 -18.07 3.83
C ASP A 96 -13.02 -16.68 3.65
N GLY A 97 -12.63 -16.31 2.42
CA GLY A 97 -12.01 -15.03 2.10
C GLY A 97 -10.53 -14.93 2.49
N ARG A 98 -9.84 -16.06 2.71
CA ARG A 98 -8.41 -16.08 3.03
C ARG A 98 -7.58 -16.12 1.76
N VAL A 99 -6.48 -15.37 1.75
CA VAL A 99 -5.54 -15.36 0.64
C VAL A 99 -4.83 -16.71 0.52
N GLU A 100 -5.04 -17.40 -0.58
CA GLU A 100 -4.30 -18.63 -0.94
C GLU A 100 -3.08 -18.31 -1.79
N GLN A 101 -3.20 -17.35 -2.73
CA GLN A 101 -2.14 -17.04 -3.68
C GLN A 101 -2.21 -15.58 -4.16
N ILE A 102 -1.04 -14.99 -4.42
CA ILE A 102 -0.91 -13.76 -5.21
C ILE A 102 -0.29 -14.13 -6.57
N GLN A 103 -0.97 -13.76 -7.65
CA GLN A 103 -0.58 -14.03 -9.04
C GLN A 103 -0.13 -12.74 -9.73
N VAL A 104 1.18 -12.54 -9.78
CA VAL A 104 1.80 -11.30 -10.30
C VAL A 104 1.76 -11.27 -11.83
N LYS A 105 0.91 -10.40 -12.41
CA LYS A 105 0.80 -10.17 -13.87
C LYS A 105 0.74 -11.45 -14.71
N GLN A 106 -0.04 -12.42 -14.25
CA GLN A 106 -0.19 -13.71 -14.90
C GLN A 106 -1.25 -13.61 -16.00
N GLN A 107 -0.92 -14.07 -17.22
CA GLN A 107 -1.79 -13.95 -18.39
C GLN A 107 -3.16 -14.64 -18.24
N ASN A 108 -3.20 -15.72 -17.45
CA ASN A 108 -4.42 -16.45 -17.07
C ASN A 108 -4.59 -16.37 -15.55
N ALA A 109 -4.62 -15.14 -15.02
CA ALA A 109 -4.90 -14.93 -13.60
C ALA A 109 -6.30 -15.48 -13.26
N ALA A 110 -6.43 -16.12 -12.11
CA ALA A 110 -7.71 -16.65 -11.65
C ALA A 110 -8.66 -15.49 -11.33
N THR A 111 -9.94 -15.70 -11.63
CA THR A 111 -11.04 -14.87 -11.17
C THR A 111 -11.81 -15.67 -10.14
N ASP A 112 -12.29 -15.01 -9.09
CA ASP A 112 -13.22 -15.59 -8.11
C ASP A 112 -14.46 -16.23 -8.78
#